data_AF-A0AA96I1E9-F1
#
_entry.id   AF-A0AA96I1E9-F1
#
_cell.length_a   1.000
_cell.length_b   1.000
_cell.length_c   1.000
_cell.angle_alpha   90.00
_cell.angle_beta   90.00
_cell.angle_gamma   90.00
#
_symmetry.space_group_name_H-M   'P 1'
#
loop_
_entity.id
_entity.type
_entity.pdbx_description
1 polymer ?
#
loop_
_entity_poly.entity_id
_entity_poly.type
_entity_poly.pdbx_seq_one_letter_code
_entity_poly.pdbx_strand_id
1 'polypeptide(L)'
;MDEEIFKNDALIFNDKNIKSIILRDKNNNKILKVEFKDFPYLGIWSKPNLAPFVCIEPWFGVADEENSNQNIEDKRGVQVLLKDELFSCFYSIEI
;
A
#
# COMPACT_ATOMS: atom_id res chain seq x y z
N MET A 1 14.58 -11.72 4.67
CA MET A 1 14.13 -10.32 4.77
C MET A 1 14.64 -9.82 6.09
N ASP A 2 15.33 -8.68 6.11
CA ASP A 2 15.92 -8.13 7.35
C ASP A 2 14.80 -7.72 8.31
N GLU A 3 14.87 -8.18 9.56
CA GLU A 3 13.87 -7.90 10.61
C GLU A 3 13.79 -6.41 10.94
N GLU A 4 14.87 -5.67 10.72
CA GLU A 4 14.96 -4.25 11.03
C GLU A 4 14.09 -3.38 10.11
N ILE A 5 13.73 -3.86 8.91
CA ILE A 5 13.01 -3.07 7.91
C ILE A 5 11.60 -2.70 8.39
N PHE A 6 10.91 -3.61 9.08
CA PHE A 6 9.51 -3.43 9.53
C PHE A 6 9.37 -3.26 11.04
N LYS A 7 10.47 -3.00 11.76
CA LYS A 7 10.42 -2.81 13.23
C LYS A 7 9.56 -1.62 13.64
N ASN A 8 9.51 -0.61 12.78
CA ASN A 8 8.75 0.63 12.97
C ASN A 8 7.45 0.63 12.12
N ASP A 9 6.86 -0.55 11.93
CA ASP A 9 5.63 -0.76 11.14
C ASP A 9 5.83 -0.64 9.62
N ALA A 10 4.73 -0.50 8.88
CA ALA A 10 4.68 -0.52 7.42
C ALA A 10 5.51 0.61 6.78
N LEU A 11 6.16 0.28 5.66
CA LEU A 11 6.73 1.28 4.77
C LEU A 11 5.62 1.84 3.89
N ILE A 12 5.33 3.13 4.05
CA ILE A 12 4.26 3.83 3.31
C ILE A 12 4.88 4.76 2.27
N PHE A 13 4.55 4.53 1.01
CA PHE A 13 4.94 5.38 -0.10
C PHE A 13 3.73 6.20 -0.57
N ASN A 14 3.90 7.52 -0.69
CA ASN A 14 2.90 8.45 -1.25
C ASN A 14 3.42 8.99 -2.59
N ASP A 15 3.51 8.11 -3.59
CA ASP A 15 3.98 8.43 -4.93
C ASP A 15 3.13 7.74 -6.00
N LYS A 16 2.28 8.52 -6.66
CA LYS A 16 1.40 8.09 -7.76
C LYS A 16 2.15 7.59 -9.00
N ASN A 17 3.46 7.84 -9.09
CA ASN A 17 4.27 7.35 -10.20
C ASN A 17 4.61 5.86 -10.06
N ILE A 18 4.48 5.29 -8.86
CA ILE A 18 4.63 3.86 -8.64
C ILE A 18 3.36 3.16 -9.15
N LYS A 19 3.51 2.37 -10.22
CA LYS A 19 2.40 1.67 -10.89
C LYS A 19 2.44 0.16 -10.72
N SER A 20 3.57 -0.36 -10.21
CA SER A 20 3.76 -1.80 -10.03
C SER A 20 4.90 -2.08 -9.06
N ILE A 21 4.83 -3.23 -8.39
CA ILE A 21 5.95 -3.84 -7.67
C ILE A 21 6.18 -5.26 -8.19
N ILE A 22 7.45 -5.66 -8.25
CA ILE A 22 7.86 -7.02 -8.56
C ILE A 22 8.57 -7.58 -7.32
N LEU A 23 8.06 -8.67 -6.77
CA LEU A 23 8.76 -9.43 -5.74
C LEU A 23 9.70 -10.42 -6.43
N ARG A 24 10.96 -10.44 -5.99
CA ARG A 24 11.99 -11.33 -6.53
C ARG A 24 12.64 -12.17 -5.44
N ASP A 25 13.12 -13.34 -5.82
CA ASP A 25 13.93 -14.18 -4.92
C ASP A 25 15.37 -13.65 -4.78
N LYS A 26 16.17 -14.29 -3.93
CA LYS A 26 17.59 -13.95 -3.72
C LYS A 26 18.48 -14.11 -4.97
N ASN A 27 18.01 -14.85 -5.96
CA ASN A 27 18.68 -15.08 -7.24
C ASN A 27 18.13 -14.14 -8.34
N ASN A 28 17.32 -13.15 -7.96
CA ASN A 28 16.68 -12.17 -8.85
C ASN A 28 15.61 -12.75 -9.80
N ASN A 29 15.11 -13.96 -9.54
CA ASN A 29 13.97 -14.51 -10.28
C ASN A 29 12.68 -13.81 -9.86
N LYS A 30 11.80 -13.51 -10.83
CA LYS A 30 10.46 -12.98 -10.54
C LYS A 30 9.65 -14.05 -9.80
N ILE A 31 9.09 -13.68 -8.65
CA ILE A 31 8.13 -14.50 -7.90
C ILE A 31 6.70 -14.09 -8.25
N LEU A 32 6.43 -12.78 -8.21
CA LEU A 32 5.15 -12.20 -8.61
C LEU A 32 5.32 -10.73 -8.99
N LYS A 33 4.34 -10.20 -9.70
CA LYS A 33 4.17 -8.76 -9.97
C LYS A 33 2.77 -8.33 -9.57
N VAL A 34 2.69 -7.23 -8.84
CA VAL A 34 1.42 -6.54 -8.57
C VAL A 34 1.40 -5.27 -9.40
N GLU A 35 0.39 -5.08 -10.24
CA GLU A 35 0.15 -3.84 -10.99
C GLU A 35 -1.06 -3.11 -10.41
N PHE A 36 -0.88 -1.83 -10.10
CA PHE A 36 -1.88 -1.00 -9.44
C PHE A 36 -1.72 0.44 -9.98
N LYS A 37 -2.54 0.79 -10.96
CA LYS A 37 -2.47 2.12 -11.57
C LYS A 37 -3.31 3.11 -10.76
N ASP A 38 -2.82 4.33 -10.61
CA ASP A 38 -3.53 5.48 -10.05
C ASP A 38 -3.81 5.41 -8.53
N PHE A 39 -3.24 4.43 -7.82
CA PHE A 39 -3.28 4.39 -6.36
C PHE A 39 -2.36 5.47 -5.76
N PRO A 40 -2.86 6.32 -4.85
CA PRO A 40 -2.07 7.39 -4.24
C PRO A 40 -1.05 6.89 -3.23
N TYR A 41 -1.31 5.74 -2.60
CA TYR A 41 -0.46 5.19 -1.55
C TYR A 41 -0.14 3.72 -1.80
N LEU A 42 1.00 3.30 -1.27
CA LEU A 42 1.42 1.92 -1.25
C LEU A 42 2.00 1.58 0.12
N GLY A 43 1.39 0.63 0.81
CA GLY A 43 1.92 -0.01 1.99
C GLY A 43 2.72 -1.25 1.65
N ILE A 44 3.91 -1.38 2.21
CA ILE A 44 4.67 -2.63 2.24
C ILE A 44 4.92 -3.00 3.69
N TRP A 45 4.52 -4.21 4.07
CA TRP A 45 4.58 -4.65 5.46
C TRP A 45 4.90 -6.12 5.59
N SER A 46 5.54 -6.50 6.68
CA SER A 46 5.64 -7.89 7.12
C SER A 46 5.64 -7.92 8.63
N LYS A 47 5.12 -9.01 9.21
CA LYS A 47 5.13 -9.18 10.66
C LYS A 47 6.59 -9.31 11.13
N PRO A 48 7.05 -8.48 12.09
CA PRO A 48 8.36 -8.66 12.71
C PRO A 48 8.51 -10.07 13.31
N ASN A 49 9.74 -10.57 13.41
CA ASN A 49 10.08 -11.95 13.83
C ASN A 49 9.84 -13.04 12.77
N LEU A 50 10.33 -12.81 11.55
CA LEU A 50 10.49 -13.82 10.47
C LEU A 50 9.21 -14.53 10.00
N ALA A 51 8.06 -13.86 10.02
CA ALA A 51 6.90 -14.42 9.34
C ALA A 51 7.21 -14.60 7.83
N PRO A 52 6.93 -15.76 7.22
CA PRO A 52 7.36 -16.07 5.86
C PRO A 52 6.44 -15.45 4.80
N PHE A 53 6.04 -14.18 4.99
CA PHE A 53 5.20 -13.46 4.05
C PHE A 53 5.53 -11.96 4.03
N VAL A 54 5.11 -11.29 2.96
CA VAL A 54 5.11 -9.83 2.84
C VAL A 54 3.76 -9.41 2.26
N CYS A 55 3.21 -8.32 2.78
CA CYS A 55 2.03 -7.65 2.24
C CYS A 55 2.45 -6.57 1.25
N ILE A 56 1.74 -6.50 0.13
CA ILE A 56 1.86 -5.44 -0.87
C ILE A 56 0.47 -4.83 -1.02
N GLU A 57 0.33 -3.57 -0.61
CA GLU A 57 -0.98 -3.00 -0.32
C GLU A 57 -1.17 -1.64 -1.01
N PRO A 58 -1.67 -1.61 -2.26
CA PRO A 58 -2.07 -0.37 -2.90
C PRO A 58 -3.32 0.20 -2.21
N TRP A 59 -3.30 1.48 -1.78
CA TRP A 59 -4.40 2.07 -1.02
C TRP A 59 -4.99 3.34 -1.63
N PHE A 60 -6.32 3.46 -1.52
CA PHE A 60 -7.09 4.71 -1.69
C PHE A 60 -7.53 5.25 -0.32
N GLY A 61 -6.55 5.49 0.55
CA GLY A 61 -6.75 5.92 1.92
C GLY A 61 -5.47 5.71 2.72
N VAL A 62 -5.37 6.36 3.87
CA VAL A 62 -4.23 6.23 4.79
C VAL A 62 -4.72 6.32 6.24
N ALA A 63 -3.91 5.83 7.17
CA ALA A 63 -4.11 6.01 8.60
C ALA A 63 -4.22 7.50 8.97
N ASP A 64 -4.77 7.77 10.15
CA ASP A 64 -4.80 9.14 10.69
C ASP A 64 -3.38 9.65 10.95
N GLU A 65 -3.20 10.95 10.75
CA GLU A 65 -2.01 11.64 11.23
C GLU A 65 -2.09 11.80 12.76
N GLU A 66 -0.94 11.90 13.43
CA GLU A 66 -0.88 12.04 14.90
C GLU A 66 -1.69 13.24 15.43
N ASN A 67 -1.83 14.29 14.62
CA ASN A 67 -2.56 15.52 14.92
C ASN A 67 -3.97 15.56 14.30
N SER A 68 -4.52 14.42 13.87
CA SER A 68 -5.88 14.32 13.35
C SER A 68 -6.90 14.94 14.33
N ASN A 69 -7.84 15.72 13.79
CA ASN A 69 -8.98 16.23 14.55
C ASN A 69 -10.13 15.22 14.65
N GLN A 70 -9.96 14.02 14.08
CA GLN A 70 -10.96 12.94 14.01
C GLN A 70 -12.25 13.31 13.27
N ASN A 71 -12.28 14.44 12.56
CA ASN A 71 -13.37 14.76 11.65
C ASN A 71 -13.12 14.07 10.30
N ILE A 72 -14.06 13.24 9.85
CA ILE A 72 -13.92 12.47 8.60
C ILE A 72 -13.80 13.38 7.37
N GLU A 73 -14.42 14.55 7.41
CA GLU A 73 -14.38 15.53 6.32
C GLU A 73 -12.97 16.11 6.12
N ASP A 74 -12.17 16.15 7.19
CA ASP A 74 -10.79 16.65 7.19
C ASP A 74 -9.75 15.52 7.06
N LYS A 75 -10.18 14.25 7.02
CA LYS A 75 -9.28 13.09 7.04
C LYS A 75 -8.42 13.02 5.77
N ARG A 76 -7.10 13.03 5.94
CA ARG A 76 -6.16 12.87 4.83
C ARG A 76 -6.40 11.56 4.06
N GLY A 77 -6.43 11.67 2.73
CA GLY A 77 -6.55 10.53 1.81
C GLY A 77 -7.97 9.94 1.71
N VAL A 78 -8.96 10.49 2.43
CA VAL A 78 -10.35 10.08 2.30
C VAL A 78 -10.85 10.29 0.86
N GLN A 79 -11.64 9.34 0.36
CA GLN A 79 -12.33 9.49 -0.92
C GLN A 79 -13.71 10.08 -0.65
N VAL A 80 -14.01 11.21 -1.28
CA VAL A 80 -15.33 11.86 -1.19
C VAL A 80 -16.10 11.49 -2.45
N LEU A 81 -17.30 10.94 -2.27
CA LEU A 81 -18.21 10.61 -3.36
C LEU A 81 -19.51 11.38 -3.22
N LEU A 82 -19.95 11.96 -4.32
CA LEU A 82 -21.27 12.58 -4.42
C LEU A 82 -22.37 11.50 -4.45
N LYS A 83 -23.60 11.95 -4.24
CA LYS A 83 -24.77 11.08 -4.42
C LYS A 83 -24.73 10.46 -5.82
N ASP A 84 -24.89 9.14 -5.87
CA ASP A 84 -24.89 8.32 -7.09
C ASP A 84 -23.54 8.27 -7.85
N GLU A 85 -22.45 8.80 -7.27
CA GLU A 85 -21.12 8.68 -7.83
C GLU A 85 -20.54 7.28 -7.62
N LEU A 86 -19.90 6.74 -8.67
CA LEU A 86 -19.24 5.44 -8.63
C LEU A 86 -17.73 5.63 -8.65
N PHE A 87 -17.08 5.11 -7.61
CA PHE A 87 -15.64 4.92 -7.58
C PHE A 87 -15.29 3.50 -8.01
N SER A 88 -14.26 3.35 -8.83
CA SER A 88 -13.74 2.05 -9.24
C SER A 88 -12.22 2.09 -9.29
N CYS A 89 -11.60 1.05 -8.74
CA CYS A 89 -10.17 0.85 -8.74
C CYS A 89 -9.86 -0.62 -9.02
N PHE A 90 -8.74 -0.87 -9.68
CA PHE A 90 -8.33 -2.21 -10.09
C PHE A 90 -6.84 -2.39 -9.85
N TYR A 91 -6.47 -3.56 -9.34
CA TYR A 91 -5.11 -4.05 -9.35
C TYR A 91 -5.11 -5.46 -9.92
N SER A 92 -3.94 -5.92 -10.37
CA SER A 92 -3.75 -7.29 -10.85
C SER A 92 -2.52 -7.91 -10.24
N ILE A 93 -2.51 -9.24 -10.17
CA ILE A 93 -1.40 -10.04 -9.66
C ILE A 93 -1.05 -11.06 -10.74
N GLU A 94 0.22 -11.10 -11.11
CA GLU A 94 0.80 -12.04 -12.08
C GLU A 94 1.90 -12.84 -11.38
N ILE A 95 1.88 -14.17 -11.49
CA ILE A 95 2.87 -15.10 -10.91
C ILE A 95 3.78 -15.60 -12.04
#